data_AF-A0A1V2KDG6-F1
#
_entry.id   AF-A0A1V2KDG6-F1
#
_cell.length_a   1.000
_cell.length_b   1.000
_cell.length_c   1.000
_cell.angle_alpha   90.00
_cell.angle_beta   90.00
_cell.angle_gamma   90.00
#
_symmetry.space_group_name_H-M   'P 1'
#
loop_
_entity.id
_entity.type
_entity.pdbx_description
1 polymer ?
#
loop_
_entity_poly.entity_id
_entity_poly.type
_entity_poly.pdbx_seq_one_letter_code
_entity_poly.pdbx_strand_id
1 'polypeptide(L)' 'MTGLVVCWLGLIVLSVGTLLAGASGFWWGVLLLAVAKAWVIVEGFMELRHAPRLWRGMMLGWAFVVMGLSVYPLLR' A
#
# COMPACT_ATOMS: atom_id res chain seq x y z
N MET A 1 15.12 11.34 10.81
CA MET A 1 13.93 11.85 11.51
C MET A 1 12.84 12.32 10.53
N THR A 2 13.09 13.35 9.70
CA THR A 2 12.06 13.98 8.85
C THR A 2 11.41 13.03 7.84
N GLY A 3 12.16 12.13 7.21
CA GLY A 3 11.61 11.15 6.26
C GLY A 3 10.61 10.15 6.88
N LEU A 4 10.86 9.75 8.13
CA LEU A 4 9.95 8.87 8.88
C LEU A 4 8.65 9.59 9.25
N VAL A 5 8.74 10.87 9.64
CA VAL A 5 7.57 11.70 9.94
C VAL A 5 6.67 11.86 8.71
N VAL A 6 7.26 12.09 7.54
CA VAL A 6 6.50 12.18 6.28
C VAL A 6 5.82 10.85 5.94
N CYS A 7 6.50 9.71 6.11
CA CYS A 7 5.87 8.39 5.90
C CYS A 7 4.74 8.12 6.90
N TRP A 8 4.94 8.50 8.16
CA TRP A 8 3.90 8.41 9.20
C TRP A 8 2.66 9.22 8.85
N LEU A 9 2.84 10.48 8.46
CA LEU A 9 1.74 11.35 8.03
C LEU A 9 1.04 10.79 6.79
N GLY A 10 1.82 10.28 5.82
CA GLY A 10 1.28 9.58 4.66
C GLY A 10 0.39 8.40 5.05
N LEU A 11 0.84 7.54 5.97
CA LEU A 11 0.06 6.40 6.46
C LEU A 11 -1.23 6.80 7.17
N ILE A 12 -1.22 7.91 7.91
CA ILE A 12 -2.44 8.46 8.54
C ILE A 12 -3.43 8.87 7.45
N VAL A 13 -2.99 9.67 6.47
CA VAL A 13 -3.85 10.13 5.36
C VAL A 13 -4.41 8.95 4.57
N LEU A 14 -3.57 7.97 4.24
CA LEU A 14 -3.97 6.75 3.55
C LEU A 14 -5.00 5.94 4.35
N SER A 15 -4.86 5.88 5.69
CA SER A 15 -5.81 5.18 6.56
C SER A 15 -7.18 5.87 6.58
N VAL A 16 -7.20 7.20 6.71
CA VAL A 16 -8.45 7.98 6.64
C VAL A 16 -9.10 7.80 5.27
N GLY A 17 -8.32 7.87 4.19
CA GLY A 17 -8.82 7.60 2.83
C GLY A 17 -9.44 6.21 2.70
N THR A 18 -8.88 5.20 3.37
CA THR A 18 -9.39 3.82 3.32
C THR A 18 -10.75 3.72 4.01
N LEU A 19 -10.91 4.41 5.15
CA LEU A 19 -12.20 4.48 5.85
C LEU A 19 -13.27 5.17 5.00
N LEU A 20 -12.93 6.28 4.36
CA LEU A 20 -13.84 7.02 3.47
C LEU A 20 -14.23 6.21 2.24
N ALA A 21 -13.28 5.52 1.61
CA ALA A 21 -13.54 4.63 0.47
C ALA A 21 -14.38 3.41 0.85
N GLY A 22 -14.18 2.86 2.07
CA GLY A 22 -15.01 1.79 2.60
C GLY A 22 -16.44 2.25 2.86
N ALA A 23 -16.61 3.44 3.45
CA ALA A 23 -17.92 4.02 3.76
C ALA A 23 -18.74 4.36 2.50
N SER A 24 -18.09 4.70 1.39
CA SER A 24 -18.76 4.97 0.11
C SER A 24 -19.08 3.71 -0.70
N GLY A 25 -18.69 2.52 -0.23
CA GLY A 25 -18.82 1.28 -0.99
C GLY A 25 -17.83 1.15 -2.16
N PHE A 26 -16.86 2.07 -2.26
CA PHE A 26 -15.84 2.07 -3.32
C PHE A 26 -14.71 1.07 -3.01
N TRP A 27 -15.05 -0.22 -3.10
CA TRP A 27 -14.19 -1.35 -2.73
C TRP A 27 -12.84 -1.38 -3.48
N TRP A 28 -12.80 -0.98 -4.75
CA TRP A 28 -11.54 -0.91 -5.50
C TRP A 28 -10.60 0.19 -4.98
N GLY A 29 -11.16 1.29 -4.48
CA GLY A 29 -10.40 2.36 -3.84
C GLY A 29 -9.70 1.90 -2.57
N VAL A 30 -10.38 1.07 -1.77
CA VAL A 30 -9.80 0.44 -0.57
C VAL A 30 -8.59 -0.41 -0.93
N LEU A 31 -8.67 -1.20 -2.00
CA LEU A 31 -7.56 -2.03 -2.49
C LEU A 31 -6.39 -1.18 -2.98
N LEU A 32 -6.64 -0.14 -3.78
CA LEU A 32 -5.60 0.78 -4.25
C LEU A 32 -4.89 1.50 -3.10
N LEU A 33 -5.64 1.96 -2.10
CA LEU A 33 -5.09 2.59 -0.90
C LEU A 33 -4.26 1.61 -0.06
N ALA A 34 -4.67 0.34 0.01
CA ALA A 34 -3.89 -0.70 0.68
C ALA A 34 -2.53 -0.94 -0.02
N VAL A 35 -2.51 -0.98 -1.35
CA VAL A 35 -1.25 -1.08 -2.13
C VAL A 35 -0.38 0.15 -1.91
N ALA A 36 -0.96 1.36 -1.92
CA ALA A 36 -0.23 2.59 -1.66
C ALA A 36 0.39 2.62 -0.25
N LYS A 37 -0.29 2.07 0.77
CA LYS A 37 0.31 1.88 2.10
C LYS A 37 1.52 0.96 2.07
N ALA A 38 1.42 -0.16 1.35
CA ALA A 38 2.54 -1.09 1.20
C ALA A 38 3.77 -0.41 0.58
N TRP A 39 3.58 0.47 -0.41
CA TRP A 39 4.65 1.28 -0.99
C TRP A 39 5.32 2.20 0.04
N VAL A 40 4.54 2.92 0.86
CA VAL A 40 5.08 3.82 1.90
C VAL A 40 5.87 3.05 2.96
N ILE A 41 5.47 1.83 3.31
CA ILE A 41 6.18 1.00 4.28
C ILE A 41 7.48 0.45 3.69
N VAL A 42 7.44 -0.06 2.46
CA VAL A 42 8.60 -0.62 1.76
C VAL A 42 9.68 0.45 1.53
N GLU A 43 9.32 1.63 1.04
CA GLU A 43 10.28 2.70 0.75
C GLU A 43 10.69 3.48 2.01
N GLY A 44 9.76 3.68 2.95
CA GLY A 44 9.92 4.59 4.09
C GLY A 44 10.43 3.97 5.38
N PHE A 45 9.97 2.77 5.73
CA PHE A 45 10.29 2.11 7.00
C PHE A 45 11.37 1.04 6.87
N MET A 46 11.37 0.29 5.76
CA MET A 46 12.36 -0.77 5.55
C MET A 46 13.71 -0.24 5.03
N GLU A 47 13.87 1.08 4.83
CA GLU A 47 15.08 1.71 4.27
C GLU A 47 15.58 1.03 2.97
N LEU A 48 14.68 0.35 2.25
CA LEU A 48 14.96 -0.34 0.99
C LEU A 48 15.37 0.64 -0.14
N ARG A 49 15.36 1.96 0.12
CA ARG A 49 16.02 3.00 -0.69
C ARG A 49 17.47 2.63 -1.06
N HIS A 50 18.20 1.96 -0.16
CA HIS A 50 19.57 1.49 -0.41
C HIS A 50 19.66 0.02 -0.84
N ALA A 51 18.54 -0.70 -0.86
CA ALA A 51 18.53 -2.13 -1.13
C ALA A 51 18.40 -2.43 -2.64
N PRO A 52 18.88 -3.60 -3.09
CA PRO A 52 18.78 -4.02 -4.49
C PRO A 52 17.34 -4.01 -5.00
N ARG A 53 17.15 -3.49 -6.22
CA ARG A 53 15.84 -3.30 -6.87
C ARG A 53 14.98 -4.57 -6.93
N LEU A 54 15.59 -5.76 -6.93
CA LEU A 54 14.89 -7.04 -6.92
C LEU A 54 14.07 -7.26 -5.64
N TRP A 55 14.60 -6.88 -4.47
CA TRP A 55 13.91 -7.00 -3.19
C TRP A 55 12.72 -6.07 -3.07
N ARG A 56 12.90 -4.82 -3.52
CA ARG A 56 11.82 -3.84 -3.67
C ARG A 56 10.74 -4.35 -4.61
N GLY A 57 11.13 -4.90 -5.77
CA GLY A 57 10.22 -5.51 -6.73
C GLY A 57 9.42 -6.68 -6.14
N MET A 58 10.05 -7.57 -5.39
CA MET A 58 9.37 -8.69 -4.71
C MET A 58 8.35 -8.22 -3.67
N MET A 59 8.69 -7.24 -2.84
CA MET A 59 7.77 -6.73 -1.81
C MET A 59 6.59 -5.97 -2.39
N LEU A 60 6.82 -5.18 -3.46
CA LEU A 60 5.73 -4.53 -4.19
C LEU A 60 4.89 -5.54 -4.95
N GLY A 61 5.53 -6.50 -5.61
CA GLY A 61 4.88 -7.59 -6.34
C GLY A 61 3.95 -8.41 -5.44
N TRP A 62 4.38 -8.69 -4.20
CA TRP A 62 3.53 -9.34 -3.20
C TRP A 62 2.21 -8.60 -2.96
N ALA A 63 2.26 -7.27 -2.78
CA ALA A 63 1.05 -6.47 -2.59
C ALA A 63 0.09 -6.55 -3.78
N PHE A 64 0.62 -6.56 -5.02
CA PHE A 64 -0.19 -6.74 -6.23
C PHE A 64 -0.80 -8.15 -6.34
N VAL A 65 -0.05 -9.19 -5.94
CA VAL A 65 -0.57 -10.57 -5.90
C VAL A 65 -1.74 -10.68 -4.91
N VAL A 66 -1.60 -10.12 -3.71
CA VAL A 66 -2.67 -10.11 -2.70
C VAL A 66 -3.88 -9.32 -3.19
N MET A 67 -3.67 -8.17 -3.83
CA MET A 67 -4.76 -7.40 -4.46
C MET A 67 -5.47 -8.24 -5.52
N GLY A 68 -4.73 -8.87 -6.44
CA GLY A 68 -5.30 -9.72 -7.49
C GLY A 68 -6.10 -10.89 -6.93
N LEU A 69 -5.58 -11.57 -5.90
CA LEU A 69 -6.29 -12.64 -5.20
C LEU A 69 -7.57 -12.16 -4.51
N SER A 70 -7.56 -10.94 -3.95
CA SER A 70 -8.73 -10.36 -3.29
C SER A 70 -9.84 -10.00 -4.29
N VAL A 71 -9.46 -9.65 -5.52
CA VAL A 71 -10.37 -9.32 -6.61
C VAL A 71 -10.86 -10.56 -7.36
N TYR A 72 -10.02 -11.59 -7.47
CA TYR A 72 -10.31 -12.83 -8.20
C TYR A 72 -11.73 -13.40 -7.99
N PRO A 73 -12.26 -13.50 -6.75
CA PRO A 73 -13.62 -14.01 -6.54
C PRO A 73 -14.74 -13.07 -7.04
N LEU A 74 -14.47 -11.76 -7.24
CA LEU A 74 -15.43 -10.83 -7.83
C LEU A 74 -15.46 -10.88 -9.37
N LEU A 75 -14.43 -11.45 -10.00
CA LEU A 75 -14.34 -11.58 -11.46
C LEU A 75 -14.89 -12.91 -11.99
N ARG A 76 -15.31 -13.81 -11.10
CA ARG A 76 -15.84 -15.14 -11.42
C ARG A 76 -17.34 -15.20 -11.19
#